data_AF-A2E2Q3-F1
#
_entry.id   AF-A2E2Q3-F1
#
_cell.length_a   1.000
_cell.length_b   1.000
_cell.length_c   1.000
_cell.angle_alpha   90.00
_cell.angle_beta   90.00
_cell.angle_gamma   90.00
#
_symmetry.space_group_name_H-M   'P 1'
#
loop_
_entity.id
_entity.type
_entity.pdbx_description
1 polymer ?
#
loop_
_entity_poly.entity_id
_entity_poly.type
_entity_poly.pdbx_seq_one_letter_code
_entity_poly.pdbx_strand_id
1 'polypeptide(L)'
;MTQTRQDAVKKEQDPYQPYIPGVGRIEMTNWLLRNVEVINNRIWGSHYERSRYHFYDIAFQKSSKFHMPYLPQSTRNYALANRINYLPYYGSGHFLLHYPVTNEEIQQIIDKVQGVYNKQLESNGDFNSEFRNYVLRQVARTTPGRNAFDVARIYSEYQLRNLSSDNKVLVAQRCELPNVSVPEYSMTEYPIRIQNSSKSCFNNDHLFLANQNSFGIFNIETGENSVYEQPLIEHVAPITTGGFIFSNSNREIYYVKGVDEFTGPMKTNYYISSLKSSHGLQSTFVALNPTKTAMMYGSKYGIKELETTPVEIMDVYNKNVYLVSDSEDHNSSVIKFYDDGVLARNWTTIEKINKIKYIPEKKLLVMTSKSGFSFLDPRVKEPQIKYQFNGAKYFAYSDVNHYLCLASNNSIEFYEERSSKPFGKIDFPSSGPILPNFKIGWLRNKDLLAFASCKGVFAVLCPDTINPVLESYSIPVSEKIDLSCSFNTVLVRQENNCSIFTQLLDELHVPAQF
;
A
#
# COMPACT_ATOMS: atom_id res chain seq x y z
N MET A 1 5.09 -8.31 -65.06
CA MET A 1 6.16 -9.11 -65.71
C MET A 1 7.47 -8.66 -65.08
N THR A 2 8.30 -9.42 -64.36
CA THR A 2 8.37 -10.84 -63.94
C THR A 2 9.47 -10.84 -62.83
N GLN A 3 9.19 -11.28 -61.59
CA GLN A 3 9.85 -12.41 -60.87
C GLN A 3 11.27 -12.78 -61.36
N THR A 4 12.33 -12.84 -60.54
CA THR A 4 12.70 -13.81 -59.46
C THR A 4 13.84 -13.22 -58.60
N ARG A 5 13.91 -13.26 -57.25
CA ARG A 5 14.03 -14.33 -56.21
C ARG A 5 15.30 -15.21 -56.27
N GLN A 6 16.19 -15.05 -55.28
CA GLN A 6 16.98 -16.02 -54.47
C GLN A 6 18.27 -15.35 -53.96
N ASP A 7 18.38 -14.93 -52.70
CA ASP A 7 18.66 -15.67 -51.44
C ASP A 7 20.16 -15.79 -51.11
N ALA A 8 20.62 -15.05 -50.09
CA ALA A 8 21.77 -15.41 -49.24
C ALA A 8 21.76 -14.59 -47.92
N VAL A 9 21.03 -15.11 -46.93
CA VAL A 9 21.29 -15.18 -45.48
C VAL A 9 21.96 -13.98 -44.78
N LYS A 10 21.14 -13.20 -44.05
CA LYS A 10 21.56 -12.37 -42.91
C LYS A 10 21.89 -13.27 -41.70
N LYS A 11 23.08 -13.11 -41.12
CA LYS A 11 23.37 -13.51 -39.73
C LYS A 11 23.07 -12.31 -38.82
N GLU A 12 21.90 -12.32 -38.19
CA GLU A 12 21.66 -11.52 -36.99
C GLU A 12 22.33 -12.22 -35.80
N GLN A 13 23.15 -11.48 -35.07
CA GLN A 13 23.71 -11.91 -33.78
C GLN A 13 22.61 -11.78 -32.73
N ASP A 14 22.25 -12.91 -32.16
CA ASP A 14 21.27 -13.08 -31.09
C ASP A 14 21.93 -12.77 -29.72
N PRO A 15 21.43 -11.83 -28.90
CA PRO A 15 21.95 -11.58 -27.56
C PRO A 15 21.21 -12.47 -26.54
N TYR A 16 21.34 -13.78 -26.69
CA TYR A 16 20.91 -14.75 -25.67
C TYR A 16 21.97 -15.83 -25.51
N GLN A 17 22.87 -15.64 -24.54
CA GLN A 17 23.55 -16.77 -23.93
C GLN A 17 22.61 -17.42 -22.91
N PRO A 18 22.43 -18.75 -22.92
CA PRO A 18 21.69 -19.44 -21.87
C PRO A 18 22.55 -19.50 -20.60
N TYR A 19 22.06 -18.84 -19.55
CA TYR A 19 22.45 -19.09 -18.18
C TYR A 19 22.18 -20.57 -17.85
N ILE A 20 23.17 -21.29 -17.33
CA ILE A 20 23.03 -22.68 -16.86
C ILE A 20 22.55 -22.63 -15.40
N PRO A 21 21.31 -23.04 -15.06
CA PRO A 21 20.90 -23.19 -13.67
C PRO A 21 21.20 -24.63 -13.24
N GLY A 22 22.17 -24.78 -12.34
CA GLY A 22 22.30 -25.98 -11.53
C GLY A 22 21.12 -26.09 -10.56
N VAL A 23 20.54 -27.29 -10.52
CA VAL A 23 19.78 -27.89 -9.42
C VAL A 23 18.38 -27.29 -9.11
N GLY A 24 17.38 -27.84 -9.82
CA GLY A 24 16.15 -28.38 -9.23
C GLY A 24 15.18 -27.41 -8.57
N ARG A 25 14.29 -26.75 -9.35
CA ARG A 25 13.08 -26.13 -8.80
C ARG A 25 12.00 -25.71 -9.82
N ILE A 26 11.56 -26.57 -10.74
CA ILE A 26 10.36 -26.27 -11.57
C ILE A 26 9.59 -27.55 -11.92
N GLU A 27 8.85 -28.14 -10.97
CA GLU A 27 7.85 -29.17 -11.32
C GLU A 27 6.52 -29.14 -10.53
N MET A 28 6.42 -28.40 -9.40
CA MET A 28 5.14 -28.35 -8.64
C MET A 28 4.13 -27.32 -9.17
N THR A 29 4.58 -26.25 -9.82
CA THR A 29 3.70 -25.16 -10.30
C THR A 29 2.77 -25.61 -11.44
N ASN A 30 3.22 -26.54 -12.28
CA ASN A 30 2.40 -27.10 -13.37
C ASN A 30 1.31 -28.06 -12.88
N TRP A 31 1.44 -28.63 -11.68
CA TRP A 31 0.43 -29.54 -11.14
C TRP A 31 -0.77 -28.78 -10.56
N LEU A 32 -0.55 -27.63 -9.94
CA LEU A 32 -1.63 -26.81 -9.37
C LEU A 32 -2.53 -26.22 -10.47
N LEU A 33 -1.93 -25.70 -11.55
CA LEU A 33 -2.64 -25.10 -12.68
C LEU A 33 -3.46 -26.12 -13.50
N ARG A 34 -2.90 -27.30 -13.80
CA ARG A 34 -3.63 -28.32 -14.60
C ARG A 34 -4.81 -28.97 -13.87
N ASN A 35 -4.77 -29.11 -12.54
CA ASN A 35 -5.89 -29.73 -11.83
C ASN A 35 -7.09 -28.79 -11.64
N VAL A 36 -6.89 -27.47 -11.67
CA VAL A 36 -8.01 -26.50 -11.68
C VAL A 36 -8.79 -26.59 -12.99
N GLU A 37 -8.12 -26.81 -14.12
CA GLU A 37 -8.77 -26.99 -15.44
C GLU A 37 -9.55 -28.30 -15.55
N VAL A 38 -9.06 -29.41 -14.95
CA VAL A 38 -9.75 -30.71 -14.98
C VAL A 38 -11.02 -30.71 -14.10
N ILE A 39 -11.09 -29.86 -13.08
CA ILE A 39 -12.22 -29.75 -12.15
C ILE A 39 -13.31 -28.79 -12.67
N ASN A 40 -12.99 -27.91 -13.64
CA ASN A 40 -13.92 -26.89 -14.12
C ASN A 40 -14.00 -26.85 -15.66
N ASN A 41 -14.91 -27.64 -16.24
CA ASN A 41 -15.06 -27.73 -17.69
C ASN A 41 -16.00 -26.66 -18.30
N ARG A 42 -16.10 -25.46 -17.70
CA ARG A 42 -16.86 -24.34 -18.29
C ARG A 42 -15.93 -23.24 -18.79
N ILE A 43 -15.88 -23.15 -20.12
CA ILE A 43 -15.30 -22.09 -20.94
C ILE A 43 -16.05 -20.78 -20.66
N TRP A 44 -15.69 -20.08 -19.59
CA TRP A 44 -15.98 -18.65 -19.43
C TRP A 44 -14.65 -18.02 -19.02
N GLY A 45 -14.08 -17.21 -19.92
CA GLY A 45 -12.83 -16.50 -19.73
C GLY A 45 -12.94 -15.42 -18.64
N SER A 46 -12.98 -15.84 -17.38
CA SER A 46 -12.79 -14.95 -16.25
C SER A 46 -11.30 -14.79 -15.98
N HIS A 47 -10.81 -13.58 -16.18
CA HIS A 47 -9.50 -13.11 -15.74
C HIS A 47 -9.21 -13.56 -14.29
N TYR A 48 -8.21 -14.41 -14.10
CA TYR A 48 -7.63 -14.69 -12.80
C TYR A 48 -6.73 -13.51 -12.38
N GLU A 49 -7.36 -12.41 -11.94
CA GLU A 49 -6.66 -11.38 -11.19
C GLU A 49 -6.76 -11.69 -9.68
N ARG A 50 -5.62 -12.08 -9.08
CA ARG A 50 -5.27 -11.93 -7.65
C ARG A 50 -6.42 -12.14 -6.64
N SER A 51 -6.79 -13.39 -6.40
CA SER A 51 -7.85 -13.73 -5.42
C SER A 51 -7.33 -13.63 -3.97
N ARG A 52 -7.84 -12.65 -3.20
CA ARG A 52 -7.89 -12.69 -1.73
C ARG A 52 -9.09 -13.56 -1.33
N TYR A 53 -8.95 -14.45 -0.35
CA TYR A 53 -10.09 -15.25 0.15
C TYR A 53 -10.68 -14.58 1.39
N HIS A 54 -11.99 -14.30 1.37
CA HIS A 54 -12.71 -13.80 2.53
C HIS A 54 -13.07 -14.98 3.45
N PHE A 55 -12.77 -14.87 4.75
CA PHE A 55 -13.12 -15.92 5.72
C PHE A 55 -14.64 -16.20 5.78
N TYR A 56 -15.44 -15.18 5.47
CA TYR A 56 -16.90 -15.28 5.36
C TYR A 56 -17.37 -16.22 4.25
N ASP A 57 -16.67 -16.26 3.11
CA ASP A 57 -17.03 -17.13 1.97
C ASP A 57 -16.76 -18.61 2.27
N ILE A 58 -15.73 -18.88 3.08
CA ILE A 58 -15.33 -20.22 3.51
C ILE A 58 -16.25 -20.74 4.65
N ALA A 59 -16.73 -19.86 5.51
CA ALA A 59 -17.43 -20.26 6.74
C ALA A 59 -18.96 -20.44 6.58
N PHE A 60 -19.60 -19.83 5.58
CA PHE A 60 -21.08 -19.71 5.54
C PHE A 60 -21.79 -20.29 4.30
N GLN A 61 -21.11 -20.91 3.33
CA GLN A 61 -21.81 -21.60 2.24
C GLN A 61 -22.42 -22.93 2.71
N LYS A 62 -23.72 -22.92 3.02
CA LYS A 62 -24.50 -24.13 3.33
C LYS A 62 -24.89 -24.96 2.10
N SER A 63 -24.54 -24.57 0.88
CA SER A 63 -25.02 -25.30 -0.32
C SER A 63 -24.23 -25.08 -1.61
N SER A 64 -22.90 -24.88 -1.56
CA SER A 64 -22.12 -25.03 -2.80
C SER A 64 -21.74 -26.49 -2.99
N LYS A 65 -21.85 -27.00 -4.22
CA LYS A 65 -21.34 -28.32 -4.62
C LYS A 65 -19.80 -28.37 -4.64
N PHE A 66 -19.13 -27.33 -4.14
CA PHE A 66 -17.70 -27.22 -3.95
C PHE A 66 -17.37 -27.56 -2.49
N HIS A 67 -16.67 -28.67 -2.27
CA HIS A 67 -16.05 -28.95 -0.97
C HIS A 67 -14.75 -28.14 -0.84
N MET A 68 -14.87 -26.85 -0.51
CA MET A 68 -13.76 -26.09 0.07
C MET A 68 -13.38 -26.69 1.45
N PRO A 69 -12.13 -26.55 1.90
CA PRO A 69 -11.68 -27.19 3.13
C PRO A 69 -12.50 -26.68 4.34
N TYR A 70 -13.27 -27.59 4.93
CA TYR A 70 -14.02 -27.37 6.16
C TYR A 70 -13.08 -26.92 7.28
N LEU A 71 -13.32 -25.74 7.86
CA LEU A 71 -12.63 -25.29 9.07
C LEU A 71 -13.30 -25.91 10.30
N PRO A 72 -12.56 -26.66 11.15
CA PRO A 72 -13.07 -27.14 12.43
C PRO A 72 -13.67 -26.01 13.27
N GLN A 73 -14.72 -26.31 14.05
CA GLN A 73 -15.43 -25.30 14.85
C GLN A 73 -14.49 -24.54 15.80
N SER A 74 -13.50 -25.22 16.39
CA SER A 74 -12.49 -24.60 17.26
C SER A 74 -11.64 -23.56 16.53
N THR A 75 -11.20 -23.85 15.31
CA THR A 75 -10.43 -22.92 14.46
C THR A 75 -11.29 -21.74 13.98
N ARG A 76 -12.57 -21.98 13.68
CA ARG A 76 -13.54 -20.90 13.37
C ARG A 76 -13.74 -19.98 14.57
N ASN A 77 -13.95 -20.56 15.76
CA ASN A 77 -14.10 -19.80 17.00
C ASN A 77 -12.82 -19.01 17.33
N TYR A 78 -11.64 -19.59 17.11
CA TYR A 78 -10.36 -18.90 17.28
C TYR A 78 -10.19 -17.74 16.29
N ALA A 79 -10.42 -17.97 14.99
CA ALA A 79 -10.30 -16.92 13.97
C ALA A 79 -11.31 -15.79 14.19
N LEU A 80 -12.54 -16.12 14.59
CA LEU A 80 -13.58 -15.14 14.95
C LEU A 80 -13.21 -14.36 16.23
N ALA A 81 -12.71 -15.04 17.27
CA ALA A 81 -12.26 -14.40 18.50
C ALA A 81 -11.07 -13.46 18.27
N ASN A 82 -10.20 -13.77 17.32
CA ASN A 82 -9.03 -12.98 16.95
C ASN A 82 -9.25 -12.07 15.73
N ARG A 83 -10.49 -11.97 15.22
CA ARG A 83 -10.89 -11.13 14.08
C ARG A 83 -9.99 -11.28 12.83
N ILE A 84 -9.54 -12.50 12.56
CA ILE A 84 -8.69 -12.81 11.39
C ILE A 84 -9.58 -12.80 10.14
N ASN A 85 -9.61 -11.66 9.43
CA ASN A 85 -10.48 -11.46 8.27
C ASN A 85 -9.85 -11.93 6.95
N TYR A 86 -8.51 -12.00 6.90
CA TYR A 86 -7.72 -12.36 5.72
C TYR A 86 -6.56 -13.29 6.11
N LEU A 87 -6.29 -14.31 5.29
CA LEU A 87 -5.03 -15.04 5.35
C LEU A 87 -4.02 -14.34 4.41
N PRO A 88 -2.89 -13.81 4.91
CA PRO A 88 -1.94 -13.12 4.06
C PRO A 88 -1.25 -14.11 3.10
N TYR A 89 -1.09 -13.69 1.84
CA TYR A 89 -0.30 -14.40 0.80
C TYR A 89 1.21 -14.10 0.90
N TYR A 90 1.64 -13.17 1.76
CA TYR A 90 3.03 -12.75 1.78
C TYR A 90 3.92 -13.74 2.54
N GLY A 91 4.50 -14.64 1.77
CA GLY A 91 5.57 -15.54 2.14
C GLY A 91 5.73 -16.56 1.02
N SER A 92 6.95 -16.78 0.55
CA SER A 92 7.30 -17.87 -0.38
C SER A 92 7.02 -19.29 0.17
N GLY A 93 6.40 -19.39 1.35
CA GLY A 93 5.69 -20.57 1.82
C GLY A 93 4.21 -20.44 1.52
N HIS A 94 3.72 -21.24 0.59
CA HIS A 94 2.28 -21.51 0.49
C HIS A 94 1.80 -22.05 1.84
N PHE A 95 1.13 -21.23 2.64
CA PHE A 95 0.42 -21.71 3.83
C PHE A 95 -0.88 -22.36 3.37
N LEU A 96 -0.78 -23.59 2.89
CA LEU A 96 -1.89 -24.52 3.05
C LEU A 96 -2.00 -24.77 4.56
N LEU A 97 -3.16 -24.46 5.14
CA LEU A 97 -3.49 -24.86 6.50
C LEU A 97 -3.52 -26.40 6.54
N HIS A 98 -2.36 -27.00 6.77
CA HIS A 98 -2.22 -28.44 6.98
C HIS A 98 -2.64 -28.75 8.41
N TYR A 99 -3.77 -29.44 8.54
CA TYR A 99 -4.25 -29.87 9.85
C TYR A 99 -3.42 -31.05 10.37
N PRO A 100 -3.37 -31.25 11.71
CA PRO A 100 -2.85 -32.47 12.28
C PRO A 100 -3.55 -33.68 11.66
N VAL A 101 -2.74 -34.67 11.26
CA VAL A 101 -3.24 -35.90 10.62
C VAL A 101 -3.47 -36.92 11.74
N THR A 102 -4.64 -37.54 11.78
CA THR A 102 -4.88 -38.60 12.78
C THR A 102 -4.18 -39.89 12.37
N ASN A 103 -3.90 -40.78 13.32
CA ASN A 103 -3.33 -42.10 13.00
C ASN A 103 -4.25 -42.93 12.08
N GLU A 104 -5.57 -42.73 12.17
CA GLU A 104 -6.55 -43.36 11.29
C GLU A 104 -6.43 -42.84 9.85
N GLU A 105 -6.27 -41.53 9.66
CA GLU A 105 -6.07 -40.93 8.34
C GLU A 105 -4.75 -41.35 7.70
N ILE A 106 -3.69 -41.48 8.51
CA ILE A 106 -2.41 -42.05 8.09
C ILE A 106 -2.62 -43.48 7.60
N GLN A 107 -3.28 -44.34 8.39
CA GLN A 107 -3.52 -45.73 8.04
C GLN A 107 -4.37 -45.89 6.76
N GLN A 108 -5.45 -45.12 6.64
CA GLN A 108 -6.30 -45.14 5.44
C GLN A 108 -5.53 -44.77 4.16
N ILE A 109 -4.63 -43.79 4.24
CA ILE A 109 -3.80 -43.41 3.09
C ILE A 109 -2.76 -44.49 2.79
N ILE A 110 -2.15 -45.10 3.80
CA ILE A 110 -1.21 -46.21 3.61
C ILE A 110 -1.90 -47.41 2.95
N ASP A 111 -3.07 -47.81 3.44
CA ASP A 111 -3.82 -48.95 2.89
C ASP A 111 -4.16 -48.71 1.41
N LYS A 112 -4.52 -47.47 1.05
CA LYS A 112 -4.74 -47.09 -0.34
C LYS A 112 -3.46 -47.07 -1.17
N VAL A 113 -2.36 -46.54 -0.64
CA VAL A 113 -1.06 -46.55 -1.30
C VAL A 113 -0.60 -47.98 -1.56
N GLN A 114 -0.67 -48.85 -0.55
CA GLN A 114 -0.34 -50.27 -0.66
C GLN A 114 -1.28 -51.01 -1.61
N GLY A 115 -2.58 -50.70 -1.59
CA GLY A 115 -3.54 -51.29 -2.52
C GLY A 115 -3.29 -50.93 -3.98
N VAL A 116 -2.92 -49.67 -4.27
CA VAL A 116 -2.53 -49.23 -5.62
C VAL A 116 -1.16 -49.80 -6.00
N TYR A 117 -0.24 -49.85 -5.04
CA TYR A 117 1.12 -50.38 -5.20
C TYR A 117 1.11 -51.87 -5.56
N ASN A 118 0.43 -52.71 -4.77
CA ASN A 118 0.37 -54.15 -4.99
C ASN A 118 -0.25 -54.50 -6.36
N LYS A 119 -1.31 -53.78 -6.76
CA LYS A 119 -1.93 -53.93 -8.09
C LYS A 119 -1.02 -53.56 -9.27
N GLN A 120 0.03 -52.77 -9.03
CA GLN A 120 0.92 -52.26 -10.08
C GLN A 120 2.31 -52.95 -10.06
N LEU A 121 2.74 -53.47 -8.90
CA LEU A 121 3.90 -54.36 -8.78
C LEU A 121 3.69 -55.68 -9.52
N GLU A 122 2.46 -56.19 -9.54
CA GLU A 122 2.07 -57.36 -10.33
C GLU A 122 2.21 -57.13 -11.84
N SER A 123 2.36 -55.87 -12.30
CA SER A 123 2.43 -55.52 -13.72
C SER A 123 3.75 -54.89 -14.19
N ASN A 124 4.57 -54.27 -13.31
CA ASN A 124 5.88 -53.72 -13.68
C ASN A 124 6.87 -53.77 -12.51
N GLY A 125 8.02 -54.39 -12.75
CA GLY A 125 8.93 -54.88 -11.71
C GLY A 125 10.01 -53.93 -11.19
N ASP A 126 9.81 -52.61 -11.14
CA ASP A 126 10.79 -51.75 -10.44
C ASP A 126 10.22 -50.46 -9.83
N PHE A 127 10.63 -50.17 -8.59
CA PHE A 127 10.11 -49.06 -7.77
C PHE A 127 11.01 -47.82 -7.83
N ASN A 128 10.86 -47.02 -8.89
CA ASN A 128 11.54 -45.72 -8.97
C ASN A 128 10.68 -44.56 -8.39
N SER A 129 11.29 -43.38 -8.28
CA SER A 129 10.64 -42.15 -7.76
C SER A 129 9.44 -41.71 -8.59
N GLU A 130 9.46 -41.93 -9.91
CA GLU A 130 8.36 -41.60 -10.82
C GLU A 130 7.13 -42.48 -10.56
N PHE A 131 7.34 -43.77 -10.31
CA PHE A 131 6.28 -44.72 -9.99
C PHE A 131 5.67 -44.42 -8.61
N ARG A 132 6.49 -44.04 -7.62
CA ARG A 132 5.99 -43.55 -6.31
C ARG A 132 5.08 -42.33 -6.48
N ASN A 133 5.49 -41.37 -7.29
CA ASN A 133 4.69 -40.17 -7.59
C ASN A 133 3.38 -40.53 -8.30
N TYR A 134 3.39 -41.51 -9.20
CA TYR A 134 2.19 -42.03 -9.84
C TYR A 134 1.21 -42.64 -8.83
N VAL A 135 1.67 -43.51 -7.93
CA VAL A 135 0.84 -44.15 -6.90
C VAL A 135 0.19 -43.10 -6.00
N LEU A 136 0.96 -42.12 -5.50
CA LEU A 136 0.44 -41.04 -4.66
C LEU A 136 -0.61 -40.20 -5.38
N ARG A 137 -0.46 -39.95 -6.70
CA ARG A 137 -1.47 -39.26 -7.52
C ARG A 137 -2.78 -40.05 -7.63
N GLN A 138 -2.72 -41.38 -7.77
CA GLN A 138 -3.93 -42.20 -7.85
C GLN A 138 -4.67 -42.26 -6.50
N VAL A 139 -3.92 -42.32 -5.39
CA VAL A 139 -4.50 -42.28 -4.04
C VAL A 139 -5.12 -40.91 -3.76
N ALA A 140 -4.47 -39.82 -4.17
CA ALA A 140 -5.05 -38.47 -4.04
C ALA A 140 -6.40 -38.35 -4.79
N ARG A 141 -6.49 -38.89 -6.02
CA ARG A 141 -7.72 -38.86 -6.83
C ARG A 141 -8.89 -39.63 -6.22
N THR A 142 -8.59 -40.69 -5.45
CA THR A 142 -9.60 -41.58 -4.85
C THR A 142 -9.83 -41.31 -3.37
N THR A 143 -9.17 -40.29 -2.82
CA THR A 143 -9.34 -39.88 -1.43
C THR A 143 -10.25 -38.66 -1.38
N PRO A 144 -11.38 -38.71 -0.66
CA PRO A 144 -12.28 -37.58 -0.57
C PRO A 144 -11.77 -36.53 0.42
N GLY A 145 -12.21 -35.27 0.21
CA GLY A 145 -12.03 -34.18 1.16
C GLY A 145 -10.59 -33.69 1.30
N ARG A 146 -10.26 -33.12 2.47
CA ARG A 146 -8.95 -32.48 2.73
C ARG A 146 -7.75 -33.44 2.55
N ASN A 147 -7.96 -34.73 2.83
CA ASN A 147 -6.90 -35.75 2.79
C ASN A 147 -6.40 -36.00 1.36
N ALA A 148 -7.20 -35.68 0.33
CA ALA A 148 -6.80 -35.72 -1.08
C ALA A 148 -5.60 -34.80 -1.38
N PHE A 149 -5.55 -33.64 -0.73
CA PHE A 149 -4.53 -32.60 -0.92
C PHE A 149 -3.26 -32.88 -0.12
N ASP A 150 -3.36 -33.69 0.95
CA ASP A 150 -2.28 -33.97 1.89
C ASP A 150 -1.62 -35.36 1.72
N VAL A 151 -2.06 -36.19 0.75
CA VAL A 151 -1.59 -37.58 0.56
C VAL A 151 -0.05 -37.70 0.54
N ALA A 152 0.64 -36.83 -0.19
CA ALA A 152 2.11 -36.88 -0.29
C ALA A 152 2.81 -36.53 1.04
N ARG A 153 2.28 -35.56 1.80
CA ARG A 153 2.78 -35.18 3.12
C ARG A 153 2.54 -36.30 4.13
N ILE A 154 1.31 -36.83 4.16
CA ILE A 154 0.90 -37.91 5.08
C ILE A 154 1.75 -39.16 4.87
N TYR A 155 1.99 -39.52 3.61
CA TYR A 155 2.88 -40.62 3.28
C TYR A 155 4.34 -40.36 3.70
N SER A 156 4.83 -39.13 3.53
CA SER A 156 6.19 -38.74 3.98
C SER A 156 6.33 -38.79 5.51
N GLU A 157 5.31 -38.33 6.25
CA GLU A 157 5.27 -38.44 7.71
C GLU A 157 5.26 -39.90 8.19
N TYR A 158 4.56 -40.79 7.50
CA TYR A 158 4.63 -42.23 7.76
C TYR A 158 6.03 -42.81 7.51
N GLN A 159 6.66 -42.47 6.38
CA GLN A 159 8.03 -42.94 6.10
C GLN A 159 9.02 -42.48 7.17
N LEU A 160 8.90 -41.23 7.64
CA LEU A 160 9.72 -40.70 8.73
C LEU A 160 9.49 -41.43 10.06
N ARG A 161 8.23 -41.76 10.40
CA ARG A 161 7.88 -42.51 11.62
C ARG A 161 8.37 -43.97 11.59
N ASN A 162 8.44 -44.59 10.42
CA ASN A 162 8.92 -45.97 10.28
C ASN A 162 10.45 -46.08 10.15
N LEU A 163 11.14 -45.01 9.74
CA LEU A 163 12.60 -44.97 9.70
C LEU A 163 13.23 -44.74 11.08
N SER A 164 12.47 -44.21 12.04
CA SER A 164 12.87 -44.15 13.45
C SER A 164 12.49 -45.45 14.17
N SER A 165 13.42 -46.40 14.26
CA SER A 165 13.28 -47.62 15.07
C SER A 165 13.27 -47.37 16.59
N ASP A 166 13.40 -46.12 17.02
CA ASP A 166 13.12 -45.70 18.39
C ASP A 166 11.72 -45.09 18.45
N ASN A 167 10.86 -45.70 19.28
CA ASN A 167 9.53 -45.25 19.68
C ASN A 167 9.53 -43.84 20.34
N LYS A 168 10.01 -42.82 19.64
CA LYS A 168 9.61 -41.44 19.89
C LYS A 168 8.31 -41.26 19.14
N VAL A 169 7.22 -41.55 19.86
CA VAL A 169 5.93 -40.94 19.60
C VAL A 169 6.24 -39.46 19.34
N LEU A 170 6.16 -39.04 18.08
CA LEU A 170 5.95 -37.64 17.74
C LEU A 170 4.57 -37.32 18.31
N VAL A 171 4.53 -37.16 19.63
CA VAL A 171 3.61 -36.27 20.29
C VAL A 171 3.78 -35.03 19.45
N ALA A 172 2.73 -34.66 18.71
CA ALA A 172 2.63 -33.32 18.20
C ALA A 172 3.00 -32.48 19.41
N GLN A 173 4.23 -31.94 19.38
CA GLN A 173 4.62 -30.91 20.31
C GLN A 173 3.42 -30.00 20.17
N ARG A 174 2.68 -29.79 21.27
CA ARG A 174 1.91 -28.57 21.34
C ARG A 174 2.96 -27.56 20.94
N CYS A 175 2.86 -27.04 19.72
CA CYS A 175 3.05 -25.63 19.56
C CYS A 175 2.05 -25.08 20.59
N GLU A 176 2.51 -24.95 21.84
CA GLU A 176 2.53 -23.65 22.45
C GLU A 176 2.97 -22.78 21.29
N LEU A 177 1.96 -22.22 20.60
CA LEU A 177 2.18 -21.14 19.68
C LEU A 177 3.18 -20.30 20.47
N PRO A 178 4.44 -20.14 19.99
CA PRO A 178 5.34 -19.23 20.67
C PRO A 178 4.47 -18.02 20.89
N ASN A 179 4.32 -17.56 22.15
CA ASN A 179 3.56 -16.35 22.44
C ASN A 179 3.97 -15.42 21.31
N VAL A 180 3.07 -15.23 20.33
CA VAL A 180 3.43 -14.45 19.16
C VAL A 180 3.28 -13.09 19.76
N SER A 181 4.33 -12.66 20.47
CA SER A 181 4.68 -11.27 20.58
C SER A 181 4.52 -10.81 19.15
N VAL A 182 3.43 -10.08 18.92
CA VAL A 182 3.28 -9.28 17.70
C VAL A 182 4.65 -8.67 17.54
N PRO A 183 5.41 -9.01 16.48
CA PRO A 183 6.81 -8.61 16.37
C PRO A 183 6.84 -7.13 16.72
N GLU A 184 7.57 -6.79 17.79
CA GLU A 184 7.51 -5.47 18.41
C GLU A 184 7.65 -4.46 17.27
N TYR A 185 6.53 -3.80 16.96
CA TYR A 185 6.55 -2.74 15.98
C TYR A 185 7.23 -1.62 16.72
N SER A 186 8.49 -1.36 16.41
CA SER A 186 9.25 -0.25 16.97
C SER A 186 9.77 0.65 15.86
N MET A 187 9.65 1.95 16.05
CA MET A 187 10.35 2.94 15.23
C MET A 187 11.46 3.59 16.03
N THR A 188 12.56 3.83 15.35
CA THR A 188 13.68 4.59 15.90
C THR A 188 13.49 6.07 15.58
N GLU A 189 13.61 6.93 16.59
CA GLU A 189 13.61 8.39 16.41
C GLU A 189 15.02 8.91 16.15
N TYR A 190 15.15 9.75 15.12
CA TYR A 190 16.34 10.53 14.81
C TYR A 190 15.98 12.03 14.83
N PRO A 191 16.29 12.76 15.93
CA PRO A 191 16.01 14.18 16.03
C PRO A 191 17.03 15.01 15.24
N ILE A 192 16.54 16.03 14.54
CA ILE A 192 17.31 16.98 13.74
C ILE A 192 16.95 18.40 14.20
N ARG A 193 17.96 19.17 14.61
CA ARG A 193 17.78 20.60 14.89
C ARG A 193 17.94 21.40 13.61
N ILE A 194 16.96 22.23 13.27
CA ILE A 194 17.04 23.07 12.08
C ILE A 194 17.01 24.53 12.52
N GLN A 195 18.10 25.26 12.27
CA GLN A 195 18.16 26.67 12.61
C GLN A 195 17.35 27.48 11.60
N ASN A 196 16.36 28.23 12.08
CA ASN A 196 15.53 29.10 11.25
C ASN A 196 14.90 28.33 10.06
N SER A 197 14.44 27.10 10.31
CA SER A 197 13.86 26.21 9.32
C SER A 197 12.74 26.90 8.55
N SER A 198 12.84 26.92 7.23
CA SER A 198 11.76 27.41 6.37
C SER A 198 10.86 26.24 5.94
N LYS A 199 11.47 25.15 5.44
CA LYS A 199 10.76 24.03 4.81
C LYS A 199 11.52 22.71 4.96
N SER A 200 10.78 21.60 5.06
CA SER A 200 11.36 20.27 4.90
C SER A 200 10.35 19.31 4.28
N CYS A 201 10.86 18.27 3.64
CA CYS A 201 10.06 17.25 2.99
C CYS A 201 10.81 15.93 2.95
N PHE A 202 10.06 14.83 2.86
CA PHE A 202 10.64 13.50 2.79
C PHE A 202 10.06 12.74 1.60
N ASN A 203 10.92 12.01 0.88
CA ASN A 203 10.51 11.19 -0.25
C ASN A 203 11.40 9.96 -0.40
N ASN A 204 10.81 8.78 -0.22
CA ASN A 204 11.50 7.48 -0.21
C ASN A 204 12.66 7.41 0.79
N ASP A 205 13.88 7.60 0.32
CA ASP A 205 15.18 7.57 0.99
C ASP A 205 15.85 8.95 1.02
N HIS A 206 15.20 9.98 0.47
CA HIS A 206 15.73 11.33 0.43
C HIS A 206 15.00 12.25 1.40
N LEU A 207 15.76 13.06 2.11
CA LEU A 207 15.31 14.13 2.98
C LEU A 207 15.70 15.48 2.37
N PHE A 208 14.72 16.37 2.21
CA PHE A 208 14.92 17.76 1.84
C PHE A 208 14.81 18.63 3.09
N LEU A 209 15.85 19.41 3.39
CA LEU A 209 15.86 20.42 4.44
C LEU A 209 16.18 21.78 3.86
N ALA A 210 15.47 22.84 4.27
CA ALA A 210 15.77 24.20 3.88
C ALA A 210 15.67 25.16 5.07
N ASN A 211 16.64 26.09 5.11
CA ASN A 211 16.64 27.23 6.01
C ASN A 211 16.41 28.51 5.17
N GLN A 212 16.83 29.67 5.68
CA GLN A 212 16.63 30.95 4.99
C GLN A 212 17.54 31.17 3.77
N ASN A 213 18.72 30.54 3.75
CA ASN A 213 19.81 30.85 2.80
C ASN A 213 20.31 29.62 2.02
N SER A 214 19.94 28.43 2.46
CA SER A 214 20.36 27.18 1.82
C SER A 214 19.29 26.11 1.92
N PHE A 215 19.43 25.12 1.05
CA PHE A 215 18.73 23.85 1.19
C PHE A 215 19.72 22.70 0.98
N GLY A 216 19.41 21.55 1.57
CA GLY A 216 20.17 20.33 1.46
C GLY A 216 19.26 19.16 1.10
N ILE A 217 19.80 18.25 0.29
CA ILE A 217 19.19 16.96 -0.01
C ILE A 217 20.11 15.88 0.52
N PHE A 218 19.55 15.01 1.36
CA PHE A 218 20.28 13.96 2.05
C PHE A 218 19.67 12.61 1.69
N ASN A 219 20.44 11.70 1.14
CA ASN A 219 20.07 10.30 1.08
C ASN A 219 20.33 9.68 2.47
N ILE A 220 19.27 9.31 3.17
CA ILE A 220 19.36 8.83 4.55
C ILE A 220 19.87 7.37 4.64
N GLU A 221 19.84 6.62 3.54
CA GLU A 221 20.32 5.24 3.48
C GLU A 221 21.82 5.19 3.13
N THR A 222 22.27 6.03 2.18
CA THR A 222 23.67 6.02 1.72
C THR A 222 24.56 7.07 2.39
N GLY A 223 23.96 8.09 2.99
CA GLY A 223 24.66 9.25 3.55
C GLY A 223 25.16 10.27 2.53
N GLU A 224 24.91 10.03 1.24
CA GLU A 224 25.17 11.01 0.19
C GLU A 224 24.34 12.28 0.45
N ASN A 225 24.98 13.43 0.34
CA ASN A 225 24.32 14.70 0.56
C ASN A 225 24.91 15.79 -0.32
N SER A 226 24.05 16.74 -0.67
CA SER A 226 24.43 17.96 -1.35
C SER A 226 23.69 19.14 -0.74
N VAL A 227 24.43 20.22 -0.51
CA VAL A 227 23.94 21.46 0.09
C VAL A 227 24.17 22.59 -0.90
N TYR A 228 23.14 23.40 -1.10
CA TYR A 228 23.11 24.44 -2.13
C TYR A 228 22.73 25.77 -1.49
N GLU A 229 23.47 26.81 -1.84
CA GLU A 229 23.05 28.18 -1.55
C GLU A 229 21.92 28.58 -2.51
N GLN A 230 20.80 29.01 -1.94
CA GLN A 230 19.64 29.48 -2.69
C GLN A 230 18.88 30.55 -1.92
N PRO A 231 18.13 31.42 -2.61
CA PRO A 231 17.14 32.28 -1.97
C PRO A 231 16.13 31.46 -1.16
N LEU A 232 15.48 32.13 -0.21
CA LEU A 232 14.49 31.55 0.69
C LEU A 232 13.52 30.60 -0.04
N ILE A 233 13.50 29.34 0.39
CA ILE A 233 12.57 28.34 -0.12
C ILE A 233 11.18 28.59 0.48
N GLU A 234 10.21 28.89 -0.38
CA GLU A 234 8.85 29.23 0.02
C GLU A 234 7.95 27.99 0.09
N HIS A 235 8.13 27.04 -0.83
CA HIS A 235 7.32 25.82 -0.91
C HIS A 235 8.17 24.65 -1.36
N VAL A 236 7.84 23.45 -0.88
CA VAL A 236 8.45 22.19 -1.31
C VAL A 236 7.39 21.09 -1.30
N ALA A 237 7.44 20.19 -2.27
CA ALA A 237 6.59 19.01 -2.34
C ALA A 237 7.38 17.80 -2.87
N PRO A 238 7.08 16.58 -2.37
CA PRO A 238 7.75 15.36 -2.82
C PRO A 238 7.16 14.91 -4.16
N ILE A 239 7.94 14.26 -5.01
CA ILE A 239 7.48 13.77 -6.32
C ILE A 239 7.45 12.25 -6.31
N THR A 240 6.34 11.63 -6.73
CA THR A 240 6.15 10.17 -6.65
C THR A 240 7.26 9.35 -7.31
N THR A 241 7.89 9.89 -8.36
CA THR A 241 8.98 9.25 -9.11
C THR A 241 10.35 9.36 -8.43
N GLY A 242 10.41 9.87 -7.21
CA GLY A 242 11.65 10.25 -6.52
C GLY A 242 12.00 11.72 -6.77
N GLY A 243 12.58 12.37 -5.76
CA GLY A 243 12.96 13.77 -5.79
C GLY A 243 11.92 14.76 -5.23
N PHE A 244 12.13 16.04 -5.53
CA PHE A 244 11.38 17.17 -4.96
C PHE A 244 11.12 18.23 -6.01
N ILE A 245 10.02 18.95 -5.82
CA ILE A 245 9.78 20.23 -6.48
C ILE A 245 9.69 21.31 -5.43
N PHE A 246 10.33 22.45 -5.67
CA PHE A 246 10.26 23.57 -4.76
C PHE A 246 10.21 24.90 -5.51
N SER A 247 9.76 25.94 -4.81
CA SER A 247 9.81 27.32 -5.29
C SER A 247 10.57 28.20 -4.31
N ASN A 248 11.26 29.21 -4.84
CA ASN A 248 12.01 30.18 -4.05
C ASN A 248 11.40 31.59 -4.12
N SER A 249 11.92 32.51 -3.31
CA SER A 249 11.53 33.91 -3.28
C SER A 249 11.84 34.70 -4.57
N ASN A 250 12.59 34.12 -5.50
CA ASN A 250 12.92 34.73 -6.80
C ASN A 250 11.88 34.41 -7.89
N ARG A 251 10.74 33.80 -7.54
CA ARG A 251 9.70 33.37 -8.49
C ARG A 251 10.24 32.33 -9.47
N GLU A 252 11.00 31.39 -8.93
CA GLU A 252 11.55 30.27 -9.68
C GLU A 252 11.04 28.96 -9.09
N ILE A 253 10.75 28.01 -9.96
CA ILE A 253 10.41 26.64 -9.60
C ILE A 253 11.51 25.72 -10.09
N TYR A 254 11.98 24.85 -9.20
CA TYR A 254 13.02 23.86 -9.45
C TYR A 254 12.46 22.47 -9.31
N TYR A 255 12.86 21.59 -10.22
CA TYR A 255 12.68 20.15 -10.09
C TYR A 255 14.03 19.53 -9.77
N VAL A 256 14.07 18.69 -8.74
CA VAL A 256 15.27 17.98 -8.32
C VAL A 256 14.98 16.49 -8.22
N LYS A 257 15.86 15.67 -8.77
CA LYS A 257 15.80 14.23 -8.66
C LYS A 257 17.09 13.71 -8.04
N GLY A 258 16.96 12.96 -6.95
CA GLY A 258 18.14 12.55 -6.16
C GLY A 258 18.87 13.74 -5.55
N VAL A 259 20.18 13.57 -5.33
CA VAL A 259 21.03 14.53 -4.62
C VAL A 259 21.58 15.63 -5.54
N ASP A 260 21.83 15.32 -6.83
CA ASP A 260 22.54 16.22 -7.76
C ASP A 260 21.83 16.48 -9.12
N GLU A 261 20.67 15.87 -9.41
CA GLU A 261 20.00 16.07 -10.70
C GLU A 261 18.99 17.24 -10.64
N PHE A 262 19.39 18.41 -11.13
CA PHE A 262 18.54 19.62 -11.20
C PHE A 262 18.04 19.87 -12.62
N THR A 263 16.77 20.26 -12.74
CA THR A 263 16.37 21.07 -13.88
C THR A 263 16.80 22.51 -13.65
N GLY A 264 17.12 23.24 -14.72
CA GLY A 264 17.27 24.70 -14.64
C GLY A 264 16.00 25.38 -14.08
N PRO A 265 16.13 26.60 -13.54
CA PRO A 265 15.00 27.33 -12.96
C PRO A 265 13.91 27.58 -13.99
N MET A 266 12.67 27.24 -13.64
CA MET A 266 11.49 27.64 -14.38
C MET A 266 10.96 28.94 -13.78
N LYS A 267 11.14 30.05 -14.50
CA LYS A 267 10.66 31.37 -14.05
C LYS A 267 9.14 31.45 -14.09
N THR A 268 8.57 32.09 -13.07
CA THR A 268 7.14 32.36 -12.96
C THR A 268 6.87 33.87 -12.99
N ASN A 269 5.70 34.24 -13.50
CA ASN A 269 5.29 35.64 -13.57
C ASN A 269 4.94 36.22 -12.20
N TYR A 270 4.62 35.36 -11.22
CA TYR A 270 4.14 35.71 -9.89
C TYR A 270 4.84 34.91 -8.79
N TYR A 271 4.80 35.44 -7.57
CA TYR A 271 5.14 34.68 -6.37
C TYR A 271 4.20 33.48 -6.20
N ILE A 272 4.68 32.42 -5.56
CA ILE A 272 3.90 31.20 -5.36
C ILE A 272 3.28 31.23 -3.97
N SER A 273 1.97 31.02 -3.87
CA SER A 273 1.26 30.89 -2.59
C SER A 273 1.03 29.44 -2.19
N SER A 274 1.00 28.55 -3.18
CA SER A 274 0.77 27.13 -2.97
C SER A 274 1.38 26.35 -4.11
N LEU A 275 2.00 25.22 -3.78
CA LEU A 275 2.63 24.30 -4.71
C LEU A 275 2.18 22.88 -4.37
N LYS A 276 1.69 22.14 -5.36
CA LYS A 276 1.39 20.71 -5.26
C LYS A 276 2.03 19.96 -6.41
N SER A 277 2.72 18.88 -6.09
CA SER A 277 3.19 17.88 -7.05
C SER A 277 2.10 16.83 -7.30
N SER A 278 2.16 16.22 -8.47
CA SER A 278 1.38 15.04 -8.80
C SER A 278 1.77 13.86 -7.92
N HIS A 279 0.77 13.21 -7.31
CA HIS A 279 0.94 11.90 -6.65
C HIS A 279 0.85 10.71 -7.63
N GLY A 280 0.95 10.96 -8.94
CA GLY A 280 1.01 9.94 -9.98
C GLY A 280 2.42 9.71 -10.54
N LEU A 281 2.53 8.84 -11.53
CA LEU A 281 3.79 8.50 -12.20
C LEU A 281 4.35 9.64 -13.06
N GLN A 282 3.52 10.60 -13.47
CA GLN A 282 4.00 11.77 -14.20
C GLN A 282 4.47 12.85 -13.22
N SER A 283 5.68 13.37 -13.48
CA SER A 283 6.30 14.50 -12.80
C SER A 283 5.68 15.84 -13.22
N THR A 284 4.40 16.01 -12.90
CA THR A 284 3.65 17.25 -13.11
C THR A 284 3.39 17.94 -11.77
N PHE A 285 3.08 19.23 -11.83
CA PHE A 285 2.78 20.02 -10.65
C PHE A 285 1.79 21.14 -10.99
N VAL A 286 1.21 21.70 -9.93
CA VAL A 286 0.38 22.89 -9.98
C VAL A 286 0.87 23.88 -8.94
N ALA A 287 1.01 25.13 -9.35
CA ALA A 287 1.33 26.25 -8.48
C ALA A 287 0.27 27.36 -8.62
N LEU A 288 -0.05 28.03 -7.52
CA LEU A 288 -1.01 29.13 -7.48
C LEU A 288 -0.30 30.44 -7.15
N ASN A 289 -0.79 31.53 -7.74
CA ASN A 289 -0.32 32.88 -7.39
C ASN A 289 -0.89 33.35 -6.02
N PRO A 290 -0.49 34.52 -5.47
CA PRO A 290 -0.90 34.99 -4.15
C PRO A 290 -2.40 35.20 -4.00
N THR A 291 -3.07 35.65 -5.05
CA THR A 291 -4.52 35.86 -5.08
C THR A 291 -5.31 34.58 -5.38
N LYS A 292 -4.61 33.47 -5.67
CA LYS A 292 -5.17 32.18 -6.12
C LYS A 292 -6.07 32.27 -7.37
N THR A 293 -5.91 33.31 -8.19
CA THR A 293 -6.66 33.56 -9.44
C THR A 293 -5.88 33.16 -10.70
N ALA A 294 -4.60 32.86 -10.58
CA ALA A 294 -3.81 32.31 -11.67
C ALA A 294 -3.19 30.98 -11.23
N MET A 295 -3.27 30.00 -12.12
CA MET A 295 -2.73 28.67 -11.93
C MET A 295 -1.63 28.41 -12.95
N MET A 296 -0.50 27.92 -12.48
CA MET A 296 0.58 27.40 -13.29
C MET A 296 0.53 25.89 -13.25
N TYR A 297 0.30 25.26 -14.39
CA TYR A 297 0.44 23.83 -14.57
C TYR A 297 1.78 23.57 -15.24
N GLY A 298 2.63 22.75 -14.63
CA GLY A 298 3.97 22.50 -15.14
C GLY A 298 4.38 21.05 -15.08
N SER A 299 5.46 20.76 -15.79
CA SER A 299 6.21 19.52 -15.74
C SER A 299 7.70 19.86 -15.79
N LYS A 300 8.57 18.84 -15.75
CA LYS A 300 10.01 19.03 -15.97
C LYS A 300 10.36 19.68 -17.33
N TYR A 301 9.42 19.76 -18.27
CA TYR A 301 9.61 20.32 -19.60
C TYR A 301 9.18 21.79 -19.73
N GLY A 302 8.54 22.37 -18.70
CA GLY A 302 8.10 23.75 -18.72
C GLY A 302 6.78 23.99 -18.01
N ILE A 303 6.35 25.26 -18.02
CA ILE A 303 5.16 25.76 -17.33
C ILE A 303 4.18 26.34 -18.34
N LYS A 304 2.89 26.04 -18.15
CA LYS A 304 1.75 26.66 -18.81
C LYS A 304 0.93 27.41 -17.78
N GLU A 305 0.66 28.68 -18.04
CA GLU A 305 -0.22 29.50 -17.21
C GLU A 305 -1.68 29.36 -17.66
N LEU A 306 -2.59 29.34 -16.69
CA LEU A 306 -4.03 29.19 -16.86
C LEU A 306 -4.74 30.15 -15.91
N GLU A 307 -5.62 31.00 -16.46
CA GLU A 307 -6.50 31.82 -15.65
C GLU A 307 -7.56 30.95 -14.96
N THR A 308 -7.86 31.29 -13.71
CA THR A 308 -8.86 30.58 -12.91
C THR A 308 -9.63 31.53 -12.01
N THR A 309 -10.81 31.10 -11.57
CA THR A 309 -11.47 31.70 -10.40
C THR A 309 -10.61 31.44 -9.15
N PRO A 310 -10.74 32.27 -8.09
CA PRO A 310 -10.05 32.04 -6.82
C PRO A 310 -10.17 30.59 -6.36
N VAL A 311 -9.03 29.88 -6.31
CA VAL A 311 -8.97 28.46 -5.96
C VAL A 311 -8.77 28.33 -4.46
N GLU A 312 -9.60 27.55 -3.76
CA GLU A 312 -9.39 27.27 -2.35
C GLU A 312 -8.60 25.98 -2.11
N ILE A 313 -8.91 24.94 -2.90
CA ILE A 313 -8.35 23.61 -2.74
C ILE A 313 -7.95 23.09 -4.10
N MET A 314 -6.82 22.37 -4.17
CA MET A 314 -6.39 21.69 -5.39
C MET A 314 -5.89 20.29 -5.09
N ASP A 315 -5.93 19.41 -6.07
CA ASP A 315 -5.29 18.11 -6.08
C ASP A 315 -4.80 17.74 -7.49
N VAL A 316 -3.70 16.99 -7.59
CA VAL A 316 -3.02 16.73 -8.87
C VAL A 316 -2.66 15.27 -8.98
N TYR A 317 -3.13 14.58 -10.03
CA TYR A 317 -2.76 13.21 -10.31
C TYR A 317 -2.36 13.03 -11.77
N ASN A 318 -1.09 12.75 -12.03
CA ASN A 318 -0.50 12.81 -13.36
C ASN A 318 -0.84 14.17 -14.01
N LYS A 319 -1.22 14.19 -15.29
CA LYS A 319 -1.72 15.38 -16.00
C LYS A 319 -3.09 15.91 -15.55
N ASN A 320 -3.79 15.21 -14.65
CA ASN A 320 -5.12 15.59 -14.21
C ASN A 320 -5.03 16.54 -13.01
N VAL A 321 -5.72 17.68 -13.11
CA VAL A 321 -5.80 18.68 -12.04
C VAL A 321 -7.25 18.85 -11.61
N TYR A 322 -7.49 18.81 -10.30
CA TYR A 322 -8.78 19.05 -9.69
C TYR A 322 -8.69 20.32 -8.85
N LEU A 323 -9.51 21.33 -9.15
CA LEU A 323 -9.57 22.58 -8.42
C LEU A 323 -10.94 22.72 -7.78
N VAL A 324 -11.00 23.31 -6.60
CA VAL A 324 -12.22 23.68 -5.90
C VAL A 324 -12.18 25.18 -5.63
N SER A 325 -13.22 25.88 -6.05
CA SER A 325 -13.46 27.28 -5.72
C SER A 325 -14.81 27.44 -5.02
N ASP A 326 -14.98 28.53 -4.29
CA ASP A 326 -16.30 28.92 -3.80
C ASP A 326 -17.23 29.24 -4.98
N SER A 327 -18.49 28.88 -4.83
CA SER A 327 -19.58 29.35 -5.68
C SER A 327 -19.94 30.80 -5.34
N GLU A 328 -20.75 31.44 -6.20
CA GLU A 328 -21.29 32.77 -5.95
C GLU A 328 -22.19 32.85 -4.71
N ASP A 329 -22.86 31.75 -4.35
CA ASP A 329 -23.72 31.69 -3.15
C ASP A 329 -22.95 31.49 -1.83
N HIS A 330 -21.63 31.28 -1.90
CA HIS A 330 -20.73 30.98 -0.78
C HIS A 330 -21.07 29.75 0.08
N ASN A 331 -22.16 29.04 -0.24
CA ASN A 331 -22.65 27.87 0.48
C ASN A 331 -22.28 26.56 -0.22
N SER A 332 -21.98 26.64 -1.51
CA SER A 332 -21.50 25.53 -2.34
C SER A 332 -20.07 25.72 -2.81
N SER A 333 -19.55 24.72 -3.51
CA SER A 333 -18.26 24.81 -4.20
C SER A 333 -18.40 24.38 -5.66
N VAL A 334 -17.61 25.01 -6.52
CA VAL A 334 -17.43 24.61 -7.91
C VAL A 334 -16.13 23.82 -8.03
N ILE A 335 -16.23 22.61 -8.55
CA ILE A 335 -15.08 21.73 -8.82
C ILE A 335 -14.79 21.81 -10.31
N LYS A 336 -13.54 22.12 -10.68
CA LYS A 336 -13.06 22.15 -12.07
C LYS A 336 -12.03 21.05 -12.27
N PHE A 337 -12.21 20.23 -13.31
CA PHE A 337 -11.27 19.21 -13.72
C PHE A 337 -10.58 19.63 -15.01
N TYR A 338 -9.25 19.70 -14.96
CA TYR A 338 -8.40 19.93 -16.13
C TYR A 338 -7.68 18.64 -16.49
N ASP A 339 -7.74 18.27 -17.77
CA ASP A 339 -6.92 17.22 -18.36
C ASP A 339 -5.79 17.89 -19.14
N ASP A 340 -4.56 17.75 -18.66
CA ASP A 340 -3.36 18.31 -19.28
C ASP A 340 -3.45 19.83 -19.52
N GLY A 341 -3.94 20.53 -18.51
CA GLY A 341 -4.11 21.98 -18.56
C GLY A 341 -5.20 22.47 -19.52
N VAL A 342 -6.15 21.61 -19.90
CA VAL A 342 -7.38 21.96 -20.61
C VAL A 342 -8.58 21.69 -19.71
N LEU A 343 -9.45 22.68 -19.50
CA LEU A 343 -10.67 22.50 -18.71
C LEU A 343 -11.57 21.46 -19.39
N ALA A 344 -11.67 20.29 -18.78
CA ALA A 344 -12.44 19.18 -19.31
C ALA A 344 -13.88 19.20 -18.80
N ARG A 345 -14.08 19.47 -17.49
CA ARG A 345 -15.40 19.43 -16.83
C ARG A 345 -15.47 20.34 -15.61
N ASN A 346 -16.69 20.66 -15.20
CA ASN A 346 -16.97 21.26 -13.90
C ASN A 346 -18.20 20.61 -13.24
N TRP A 347 -18.30 20.75 -11.92
CA TRP A 347 -19.43 20.32 -11.12
C TRP A 347 -19.72 21.37 -10.05
N THR A 348 -20.98 21.62 -9.78
CA THR A 348 -21.41 22.40 -8.63
C THR A 348 -21.88 21.45 -7.54
N THR A 349 -21.32 21.60 -6.35
CA THR A 349 -21.70 20.81 -5.18
C THR A 349 -22.88 21.45 -4.46
N ILE A 350 -23.53 20.70 -3.57
CA ILE A 350 -24.64 21.23 -2.77
C ILE A 350 -24.10 21.96 -1.52
N GLU A 351 -22.88 21.64 -1.10
CA GLU A 351 -22.25 22.17 0.10
C GLU A 351 -20.80 22.52 -0.16
N LYS A 352 -20.28 23.48 0.61
CA LYS A 352 -18.89 23.86 0.59
C LYS A 352 -17.97 22.67 0.89
N ILE A 353 -17.02 22.44 -0.01
CA ILE A 353 -16.01 21.39 0.09
C ILE A 353 -14.80 21.94 0.82
N ASN A 354 -14.31 21.16 1.80
CA ASN A 354 -13.18 21.51 2.66
C ASN A 354 -11.87 20.86 2.20
N LYS A 355 -11.95 19.65 1.59
CA LYS A 355 -10.79 18.93 1.03
C LYS A 355 -11.22 18.02 -0.11
N ILE A 356 -10.26 17.74 -0.99
CA ILE A 356 -10.36 16.72 -2.04
C ILE A 356 -9.10 15.85 -2.11
N LYS A 357 -9.24 14.60 -2.54
CA LYS A 357 -8.13 13.70 -2.93
C LYS A 357 -8.59 12.76 -4.03
N TYR A 358 -7.82 12.65 -5.11
CA TYR A 358 -8.07 11.67 -6.16
C TYR A 358 -7.44 10.32 -5.80
N ILE A 359 -8.23 9.26 -5.91
CA ILE A 359 -7.84 7.86 -5.69
C ILE A 359 -7.68 7.17 -7.05
N PRO A 360 -6.43 6.94 -7.50
CA PRO A 360 -6.15 6.39 -8.82
C PRO A 360 -6.74 5.00 -9.08
N GLU A 361 -6.64 4.10 -8.11
CA GLU A 361 -7.03 2.70 -8.20
C GLU A 361 -8.53 2.57 -8.42
N LYS A 362 -9.29 3.53 -7.88
CA LYS A 362 -10.76 3.59 -7.99
C LYS A 362 -11.23 4.52 -9.10
N LYS A 363 -10.35 5.40 -9.57
CA LYS A 363 -10.68 6.50 -10.49
C LYS A 363 -11.74 7.44 -9.91
N LEU A 364 -11.73 7.65 -8.60
CA LEU A 364 -12.70 8.47 -7.86
C LEU A 364 -12.01 9.64 -7.16
N LEU A 365 -12.69 10.78 -7.12
CA LEU A 365 -12.33 11.92 -6.30
C LEU A 365 -13.11 11.85 -4.99
N VAL A 366 -12.43 11.77 -3.86
CA VAL A 366 -13.04 11.93 -2.53
C VAL A 366 -13.16 13.40 -2.23
N MET A 367 -14.33 13.81 -1.73
CA MET A 367 -14.62 15.18 -1.36
C MET A 367 -15.19 15.19 0.06
N THR A 368 -14.66 16.04 0.93
CA THR A 368 -15.18 16.19 2.30
C THR A 368 -15.82 17.56 2.47
N SER A 369 -17.01 17.61 3.07
CA SER A 369 -17.72 18.82 3.47
C SER A 369 -17.92 18.87 4.99
N LYS A 370 -18.72 19.82 5.49
CA LYS A 370 -19.12 19.87 6.90
C LYS A 370 -20.02 18.71 7.30
N SER A 371 -20.89 18.23 6.39
CA SER A 371 -21.87 17.18 6.64
C SER A 371 -21.33 15.77 6.44
N GLY A 372 -20.18 15.62 5.78
CA GLY A 372 -19.50 14.34 5.65
C GLY A 372 -18.57 14.25 4.47
N PHE A 373 -18.60 13.11 3.79
CA PHE A 373 -17.78 12.86 2.61
C PHE A 373 -18.61 12.27 1.48
N SER A 374 -18.12 12.44 0.26
CA SER A 374 -18.75 11.94 -0.95
C SER A 374 -17.69 11.56 -1.97
N PHE A 375 -18.08 10.71 -2.91
CA PHE A 375 -17.25 10.34 -4.04
C PHE A 375 -17.77 11.01 -5.31
N LEU A 376 -16.84 11.41 -6.18
CA LEU A 376 -17.14 11.90 -7.51
C LEU A 376 -16.33 11.07 -8.48
N ASP A 377 -16.99 10.34 -9.36
CA ASP A 377 -16.33 9.76 -10.53
C ASP A 377 -16.19 10.88 -11.58
N PRO A 378 -14.97 11.33 -11.93
CA PRO A 378 -14.82 12.42 -12.91
C PRO A 378 -15.35 12.07 -14.32
N ARG A 379 -15.62 10.78 -14.59
CA ARG A 379 -16.15 10.29 -15.87
C ARG A 379 -17.65 10.46 -15.99
N VAL A 380 -18.39 10.58 -14.89
CA VAL A 380 -19.85 10.76 -14.91
C VAL A 380 -20.23 12.24 -14.73
N LYS A 381 -21.48 12.57 -15.07
CA LYS A 381 -22.00 13.95 -14.94
C LYS A 381 -22.47 14.26 -13.52
N GLU A 382 -22.90 13.27 -12.75
CA GLU A 382 -23.51 13.47 -11.43
C GLU A 382 -22.64 12.85 -10.32
N PRO A 383 -22.39 13.56 -9.21
CA PRO A 383 -21.63 13.04 -8.08
C PRO A 383 -22.31 11.82 -7.48
N GLN A 384 -21.53 10.79 -7.14
CA GLN A 384 -22.06 9.51 -6.69
C GLN A 384 -21.70 9.27 -5.24
N ILE A 385 -22.75 9.24 -4.40
CA ILE A 385 -22.77 8.75 -3.03
C ILE A 385 -22.32 9.80 -1.99
N LYS A 386 -23.23 10.07 -1.03
CA LYS A 386 -22.99 10.91 0.15
C LYS A 386 -23.03 10.05 1.40
N TYR A 387 -22.05 10.22 2.28
CA TYR A 387 -22.00 9.62 3.60
C TYR A 387 -21.94 10.74 4.64
N GLN A 388 -22.70 10.58 5.73
CA GLN A 388 -22.76 11.60 6.79
C GLN A 388 -21.61 11.42 7.79
N PHE A 389 -20.84 12.49 8.01
CA PHE A 389 -19.80 12.59 9.02
C PHE A 389 -19.65 14.06 9.47
N ASN A 390 -19.92 14.33 10.74
CA ASN A 390 -19.92 15.72 11.22
C ASN A 390 -18.52 16.17 11.63
N GLY A 391 -18.01 17.21 10.96
CA GLY A 391 -16.86 17.98 11.46
C GLY A 391 -15.47 17.41 11.19
N ALA A 392 -15.27 16.72 10.05
CA ALA A 392 -13.93 16.35 9.59
C ALA A 392 -13.04 17.59 9.42
N LYS A 393 -11.90 17.61 10.10
CA LYS A 393 -10.82 18.60 9.88
C LYS A 393 -9.72 18.04 8.99
N TYR A 394 -9.43 16.75 9.15
CA TYR A 394 -8.43 16.06 8.36
C TYR A 394 -9.00 14.80 7.75
N PHE A 395 -8.41 14.45 6.62
CA PHE A 395 -8.76 13.28 5.86
C PHE A 395 -7.47 12.71 5.28
N ALA A 396 -7.35 11.38 5.36
CA ALA A 396 -6.30 10.62 4.70
C ALA A 396 -6.90 9.35 4.10
N TYR A 397 -6.43 8.94 2.93
CA TYR A 397 -6.85 7.70 2.27
C TYR A 397 -5.66 6.75 2.16
N SER A 398 -5.84 5.50 2.58
CA SER A 398 -4.83 4.46 2.41
C SER A 398 -4.91 3.87 1.01
N ASP A 399 -3.81 3.94 0.29
CA ASP A 399 -3.71 3.41 -1.07
C ASP A 399 -3.64 1.86 -1.07
N VAL A 400 -3.35 1.21 0.07
CA VAL A 400 -3.18 -0.25 0.16
C VAL A 400 -4.47 -0.97 0.57
N ASN A 401 -5.09 -0.57 1.68
CA ASN A 401 -6.37 -1.16 2.13
C ASN A 401 -7.62 -0.39 1.71
N HIS A 402 -7.48 0.72 0.99
CA HIS A 402 -8.62 1.54 0.54
C HIS A 402 -9.45 2.12 1.69
N TYR A 403 -8.81 2.33 2.84
CA TYR A 403 -9.45 2.92 4.02
C TYR A 403 -9.49 4.44 3.93
N LEU A 404 -10.66 4.98 4.25
CA LEU A 404 -10.86 6.41 4.42
C LEU A 404 -10.76 6.72 5.92
N CYS A 405 -9.78 7.52 6.30
CA CYS A 405 -9.61 8.01 7.66
C CYS A 405 -10.12 9.46 7.73
N LEU A 406 -11.11 9.71 8.58
CA LEU A 406 -11.63 11.04 8.88
C LEU A 406 -11.27 11.40 10.32
N ALA A 407 -10.67 12.56 10.51
CA ALA A 407 -10.29 13.01 11.84
C ALA A 407 -10.94 14.34 12.19
N SER A 408 -11.58 14.36 13.35
CA SER A 408 -12.19 15.52 14.00
C SER A 408 -11.31 15.98 15.18
N ASN A 409 -11.75 16.99 15.94
CA ASN A 409 -11.02 17.42 17.14
C ASN A 409 -10.86 16.32 18.19
N ASN A 410 -11.83 15.41 18.26
CA ASN A 410 -12.00 14.49 19.38
C ASN A 410 -11.97 13.04 18.93
N SER A 411 -11.93 12.76 17.63
CA SER A 411 -11.92 11.38 17.15
C SER A 411 -11.17 11.21 15.83
N ILE A 412 -10.67 9.99 15.62
CA ILE A 412 -10.29 9.47 14.31
C ILE A 412 -11.21 8.31 13.99
N GLU A 413 -11.87 8.35 12.84
CA GLU A 413 -12.79 7.32 12.38
C GLU A 413 -12.31 6.73 11.05
N PHE A 414 -12.40 5.41 10.95
CA PHE A 414 -11.97 4.63 9.80
C PHE A 414 -13.16 4.03 9.09
N TYR A 415 -13.24 4.25 7.79
CA TYR A 415 -14.32 3.79 6.93
C TYR A 415 -13.78 2.91 5.83
N GLU A 416 -14.52 1.86 5.53
CA GLU A 416 -14.42 1.18 4.24
C GLU A 416 -15.20 1.98 3.20
N GLU A 417 -14.71 2.02 1.96
CA GLU A 417 -15.26 2.80 0.84
C GLU A 417 -16.78 2.69 0.67
N ARG A 418 -17.34 1.49 0.90
CA ARG A 418 -18.77 1.20 0.71
C ARG A 418 -19.60 1.32 1.98
N SER A 419 -18.95 1.49 3.13
CA SER A 419 -19.63 1.52 4.42
C SER A 419 -19.96 2.95 4.83
N SER A 420 -21.22 3.18 5.18
CA SER A 420 -21.64 4.42 5.84
C SER A 420 -21.31 4.43 7.34
N LYS A 421 -20.85 3.30 7.89
CA LYS A 421 -20.49 3.16 9.30
C LYS A 421 -18.97 2.99 9.42
N PRO A 422 -18.34 3.68 10.39
CA PRO A 422 -16.94 3.43 10.67
C PRO A 422 -16.75 2.01 11.19
N PHE A 423 -15.70 1.32 10.73
CA PHE A 423 -15.32 0.01 11.26
C PHE A 423 -14.39 0.13 12.47
N GLY A 424 -13.71 1.27 12.60
CA GLY A 424 -12.84 1.61 13.72
C GLY A 424 -13.00 3.07 14.11
N LYS A 425 -12.88 3.35 15.42
CA LYS A 425 -12.92 4.70 15.97
C LYS A 425 -11.95 4.81 17.15
N ILE A 426 -11.20 5.90 17.17
CA ILE A 426 -10.33 6.31 18.26
C ILE A 426 -10.93 7.58 18.82
N ASP A 427 -11.32 7.55 20.09
CA ASP A 427 -11.78 8.72 20.81
C ASP A 427 -10.63 9.31 21.62
N PHE A 428 -10.39 10.61 21.48
CA PHE A 428 -9.50 11.36 22.33
C PHE A 428 -10.29 11.87 23.54
N PRO A 429 -9.74 11.76 24.76
CA PRO A 429 -10.46 12.13 25.98
C PRO A 429 -10.93 13.58 25.92
N SER A 430 -12.23 13.79 26.10
CA SER A 430 -12.90 15.10 26.06
C SER A 430 -12.57 16.00 27.24
N SER A 431 -12.04 15.43 28.33
CA SER A 431 -11.44 16.16 29.47
C SER A 431 -9.97 16.56 29.22
N GLY A 432 -9.35 16.04 28.17
CA GLY A 432 -8.07 16.51 27.68
C GLY A 432 -8.24 17.83 26.93
N PRO A 433 -7.19 18.65 26.81
CA PRO A 433 -7.30 19.86 26.00
C PRO A 433 -7.73 19.43 24.58
N ILE A 434 -8.74 20.10 23.99
CA ILE A 434 -9.13 19.99 22.57
C ILE A 434 -7.84 19.93 21.76
N LEU A 435 -7.56 18.90 20.94
CA LEU A 435 -6.33 18.80 20.15
C LEU A 435 -6.36 19.84 19.01
N PRO A 436 -5.85 21.08 19.21
CA PRO A 436 -5.97 22.11 18.22
C PRO A 436 -4.78 21.93 17.27
N ASN A 437 -5.04 21.51 16.04
CA ASN A 437 -4.00 21.28 15.03
C ASN A 437 -3.17 20.01 15.27
N PHE A 438 -3.54 18.97 14.55
CA PHE A 438 -2.78 17.73 14.41
C PHE A 438 -2.64 17.40 12.92
N LYS A 439 -1.82 16.42 12.58
CA LYS A 439 -1.67 15.91 11.22
C LYS A 439 -1.78 14.41 11.24
N ILE A 440 -2.30 13.87 10.14
CA ILE A 440 -2.40 12.44 9.90
C ILE A 440 -1.85 12.11 8.51
N GLY A 441 -1.24 10.94 8.36
CA GLY A 441 -0.70 10.45 7.10
C GLY A 441 -0.53 8.94 7.12
N TRP A 442 -0.72 8.28 5.99
CA TRP A 442 -0.56 6.82 5.90
C TRP A 442 0.89 6.47 5.57
N LEU A 443 1.43 5.50 6.31
CA LEU A 443 2.65 4.77 5.98
C LEU A 443 2.33 3.75 4.89
N ARG A 444 2.98 3.85 3.73
CA ARG A 444 2.57 3.12 2.51
C ARG A 444 2.83 1.61 2.56
N ASN A 445 3.66 1.10 3.47
CA ASN A 445 3.99 -0.33 3.56
C ASN A 445 2.91 -1.15 4.30
N LYS A 446 2.43 -0.63 5.43
CA LYS A 446 1.79 -1.46 6.47
C LYS A 446 0.37 -1.05 6.83
N ASP A 447 -0.27 -0.18 6.04
CA ASP A 447 -1.58 0.39 6.38
C ASP A 447 -1.62 0.98 7.80
N LEU A 448 -0.52 1.63 8.17
CA LEU A 448 -0.41 2.30 9.46
C LEU A 448 -0.66 3.78 9.28
N LEU A 449 -1.43 4.36 10.18
CA LEU A 449 -1.71 5.78 10.19
C LEU A 449 -0.79 6.46 11.20
N ALA A 450 0.09 7.31 10.70
CA ALA A 450 0.87 8.23 11.50
C ALA A 450 -0.01 9.40 11.97
N PHE A 451 0.08 9.75 13.24
CA PHE A 451 -0.62 10.86 13.87
C PHE A 451 0.39 11.72 14.63
N ALA A 452 0.39 13.03 14.41
CA ALA A 452 1.22 13.97 15.16
C ALA A 452 0.42 15.18 15.63
N SER A 453 0.61 15.60 16.88
CA SER A 453 -0.09 16.72 17.51
C SER A 453 0.88 17.80 17.97
N CYS A 454 0.43 19.07 17.87
CA CYS A 454 1.09 20.23 18.46
C CYS A 454 1.38 20.09 19.97
N LYS A 455 0.69 19.18 20.66
CA LYS A 455 0.85 18.92 22.10
C LYS A 455 2.01 17.99 22.46
N GLY A 456 2.91 17.75 21.54
CA GLY A 456 4.09 16.95 21.83
C GLY A 456 3.86 15.45 21.76
N VAL A 457 2.90 15.00 20.94
CA VAL A 457 2.59 13.57 20.77
C VAL A 457 2.73 13.20 19.30
N PHE A 458 3.51 12.16 19.04
CA PHE A 458 3.49 11.38 17.81
C PHE A 458 3.03 9.96 18.13
N ALA A 459 2.23 9.36 17.26
CA ALA A 459 1.73 8.01 17.43
C ALA A 459 1.58 7.30 16.09
N VAL A 460 1.75 5.98 16.11
CA VAL A 460 1.42 5.12 14.97
C VAL A 460 0.21 4.29 15.31
N LEU A 461 -0.74 4.31 14.39
CA LEU A 461 -2.04 3.72 14.58
C LEU A 461 -2.26 2.57 13.57
N CYS A 462 -2.85 1.47 14.02
CA CYS A 462 -3.32 0.38 13.17
C CYS A 462 -4.83 0.23 13.30
N PRO A 463 -5.61 0.57 12.26
CA PRO A 463 -7.07 0.57 12.34
C PRO A 463 -7.67 -0.84 12.55
N ASP A 464 -6.92 -1.89 12.23
CA ASP A 464 -7.38 -3.28 12.28
C ASP A 464 -7.20 -3.93 13.66
N THR A 465 -6.58 -3.23 14.61
CA THR A 465 -6.30 -3.75 15.95
C THR A 465 -7.33 -3.30 16.98
N ILE A 466 -7.50 -4.09 18.05
CA ILE A 466 -8.41 -3.76 19.17
C ILE A 466 -7.93 -2.49 19.88
N ASN A 467 -6.61 -2.34 20.03
CA ASN A 467 -5.95 -1.14 20.54
C ASN A 467 -5.25 -0.45 19.38
N PRO A 468 -5.91 0.51 18.72
CA PRO A 468 -5.44 1.07 17.48
C PRO A 468 -4.15 1.87 17.63
N VAL A 469 -3.74 2.28 18.83
CA VAL A 469 -2.42 2.88 19.07
C VAL A 469 -1.40 1.76 19.24
N LEU A 470 -0.52 1.59 18.25
CA LEU A 470 0.59 0.64 18.34
C LEU A 470 1.72 1.20 19.19
N GLU A 471 2.09 2.47 18.93
CA GLU A 471 3.18 3.14 19.60
C GLU A 471 2.90 4.63 19.76
N SER A 472 3.52 5.23 20.77
CA SER A 472 3.50 6.67 21.01
C SER A 472 4.86 7.16 21.46
N TYR A 473 5.23 8.32 20.93
CA TYR A 473 6.47 9.03 21.18
C TYR A 473 6.17 10.43 21.66
N SER A 474 6.98 10.93 22.59
CA SER A 474 6.94 12.32 22.98
C SER A 474 7.81 13.13 22.03
N ILE A 475 7.21 14.12 21.38
CA ILE A 475 7.90 15.10 20.53
C ILE A 475 7.81 16.48 21.20
N PRO A 476 8.62 17.47 20.81
CA PRO A 476 8.51 18.82 21.38
C PRO A 476 7.10 19.43 21.18
N VAL A 477 6.66 20.33 22.05
CA VAL A 477 5.42 21.09 21.85
C VAL A 477 5.69 22.20 20.83
N SER A 478 4.80 22.38 19.85
CA SER A 478 4.97 23.38 18.78
C SER A 478 3.61 23.84 18.24
N GLU A 479 3.43 25.15 18.03
CA GLU A 479 2.19 25.70 17.46
C GLU A 479 1.96 25.23 16.01
N LYS A 480 3.05 25.04 15.28
CA LYS A 480 3.05 24.53 13.90
C LYS A 480 3.57 23.12 13.89
N ILE A 481 2.79 22.22 13.30
CA ILE A 481 3.20 20.85 13.06
C ILE A 481 2.87 20.44 11.64
N ASP A 482 3.79 19.73 11.02
CA ASP A 482 3.62 19.10 9.72
C ASP A 482 4.07 17.66 9.76
N LEU A 483 3.55 16.86 8.83
CA LEU A 483 3.81 15.43 8.80
C LEU A 483 3.92 14.97 7.35
N SER A 484 5.01 14.28 7.05
CA SER A 484 5.25 13.64 5.76
C SER A 484 5.51 12.15 5.98
N CYS A 485 4.88 11.29 5.19
CA CYS A 485 5.00 9.84 5.30
C CYS A 485 5.53 9.26 4.01
N SER A 486 6.42 8.28 4.13
CA SER A 486 6.84 7.39 3.04
C SER A 486 6.35 5.95 3.29
N PHE A 487 7.07 4.98 2.73
CA PHE A 487 6.81 3.56 2.90
C PHE A 487 6.94 3.11 4.36
N ASN A 488 8.03 3.49 5.03
CA ASN A 488 8.41 3.04 6.37
C ASN A 488 8.98 4.15 7.26
N THR A 489 8.95 5.40 6.79
CA THR A 489 9.51 6.55 7.49
C THR A 489 8.47 7.66 7.61
N VAL A 490 8.46 8.32 8.76
CA VAL A 490 7.64 9.52 9.04
C VAL A 490 8.57 10.66 9.41
N LEU A 491 8.40 11.79 8.73
CA LEU A 491 9.01 13.05 9.11
C LEU A 491 7.98 13.88 9.87
N VAL A 492 8.26 14.19 11.13
CA VAL A 492 7.47 15.12 11.94
C VAL A 492 8.22 16.45 12.00
N ARG A 493 7.64 17.49 11.39
CA ARG A 493 8.24 18.82 11.32
C ARG A 493 7.56 19.77 12.29
N GLN A 494 8.40 20.53 12.98
CA GLN A 494 8.03 21.58 13.92
C GLN A 494 8.79 22.86 13.54
N GLU A 495 8.55 23.97 14.23
CA GLU A 495 9.11 25.27 13.82
C GLU A 495 10.65 25.29 13.76
N ASN A 496 11.32 24.67 14.75
CA ASN A 496 12.79 24.63 14.85
C ASN A 496 13.35 23.20 15.00
N ASN A 497 12.50 22.19 14.89
CA ASN A 497 12.87 20.80 15.08
C ASN A 497 12.23 19.94 14.00
N CYS A 498 12.93 18.87 13.66
CA CYS A 498 12.41 17.83 12.79
C CYS A 498 12.79 16.48 13.40
N SER A 499 11.85 15.55 13.49
CA SER A 499 12.14 14.18 13.94
C SER A 499 11.81 13.21 12.82
N ILE A 500 12.75 12.32 12.52
CA ILE A 500 12.53 11.20 11.62
C ILE A 500 12.24 9.97 12.46
N PHE A 501 11.11 9.33 12.20
CA PHE A 501 10.75 8.05 12.78
C PHE A 501 10.78 6.99 11.67
N THR A 502 11.58 5.95 11.83
CA THR A 502 11.71 4.90 10.80
C THR A 502 11.69 3.50 11.38
N GLN A 503 11.26 2.54 10.57
CA GLN A 503 11.42 1.10 10.83
C GLN A 503 12.65 0.50 10.13
N LEU A 504 13.47 1.31 9.47
CA LEU A 504 14.73 0.84 8.90
C LEU A 504 15.61 0.32 10.05
N LEU A 505 16.17 -0.88 9.86
CA LEU A 505 17.01 -1.55 10.87
C LEU A 505 18.44 -1.02 10.88
N ASP A 506 18.85 -0.32 9.83
CA ASP A 506 20.19 0.24 9.65
C ASP A 506 20.28 1.66 10.20
N GLU A 507 21.48 2.08 10.62
CA GLU A 507 21.73 3.46 11.06
C GLU A 507 21.44 4.45 9.93
N LEU A 508 20.54 5.40 10.17
CA LEU A 508 20.28 6.47 9.22
C LEU A 508 21.38 7.52 9.22
N HIS A 509 21.81 7.91 8.03
CA HIS A 509 22.75 9.02 7.83
C HIS A 509 21.98 10.35 7.74
N VAL A 510 21.58 10.88 8.89
CA VAL A 510 20.88 12.17 9.00
C VAL A 510 21.75 13.23 9.66
N PRO A 511 21.72 14.49 9.19
CA PRO A 511 22.46 15.56 9.84
C PRO A 511 21.87 15.84 11.22
N ALA A 512 22.71 15.91 12.26
CA ALA A 512 22.24 16.29 13.60
C ALA A 512 21.76 17.76 13.67
N GLN A 513 22.29 18.61 12.78
CA GLN A 513 21.94 20.02 12.66
C GLN A 513 21.99 20.47 11.19
N PHE A 514 21.06 21.35 10.79
CA PHE A 514 21.02 22.00 9.48
C PHE A 514 20.71 23.50 9.57
#